data_AF-A0A924ZJ04-F1
#
_entry.id   AF-A0A924ZJ04-F1
#
_cell.length_a   1.000
_cell.length_b   1.000
_cell.length_c   1.000
_cell.angle_alpha   90.00
_cell.angle_beta   90.00
_cell.angle_gamma   90.00
#
_symmetry.space_group_name_H-M   'P 1'
#
loop_
_entity.id
_entity.type
_entity.pdbx_description
1 polymer ?
#
loop_
_entity_poly.entity_id
_entity_poly.type
_entity_poly.pdbx_seq_one_letter_code
_entity_poly.pdbx_strand_id
1 'polypeptide(L)'
;MVTDLGGLIKKYIVFLLVSVLATFASAQTVLKDCSFIIKATEDQAAVATTFKVVKNGEMMFAQMIQNSVQALSDEVADRVSISQELVRSNLTSKSEKMNPAEKLIADTMETIGSATDPKIYDINIDLKAIRRAKVYQIGVEDELGSLAIVEAQDEAGRPMGSFLASFVPFMCNVQ
;
A
#
# COMPACT_ATOMS: atom_id res chain seq x y z
N MET A 1 -42.13 -8.40 70.83
CA MET A 1 -42.37 -7.75 69.52
C MET A 1 -41.02 -7.37 68.93
N VAL A 2 -40.51 -8.27 68.10
CA VAL A 2 -39.26 -8.31 67.33
C VAL A 2 -39.74 -9.12 66.11
N THR A 3 -39.63 -8.76 64.84
CA THR A 3 -38.78 -7.87 64.02
C THR A 3 -39.42 -7.90 62.64
N ASP A 4 -39.35 -6.83 61.84
CA ASP A 4 -39.09 -7.03 60.42
C ASP A 4 -38.51 -5.76 59.78
N LEU A 5 -37.18 -5.74 59.63
CA LEU A 5 -36.41 -4.65 59.01
C LEU A 5 -35.49 -5.23 57.91
N GLY A 6 -35.97 -6.27 57.19
CA GLY A 6 -35.13 -7.08 56.29
C GLY A 6 -35.44 -6.98 54.79
N GLY A 7 -36.32 -6.07 54.35
CA GLY A 7 -36.94 -6.17 53.02
C GLY A 7 -36.36 -5.31 51.89
N LEU A 8 -35.56 -4.27 52.17
CA LEU A 8 -35.39 -3.17 51.22
C LEU A 8 -34.00 -3.00 50.59
N ILE A 9 -32.99 -3.74 51.02
CA ILE A 9 -31.61 -3.58 50.51
C ILE A 9 -31.32 -4.47 49.28
N LYS A 10 -32.17 -5.45 48.97
CA LYS A 10 -31.93 -6.43 47.89
C LYS A 10 -32.26 -5.98 46.46
N LYS A 11 -32.80 -4.78 46.26
CA LYS A 11 -33.25 -4.31 44.92
C LYS A 11 -32.29 -3.36 44.20
N TYR A 12 -31.16 -2.96 44.80
CA TYR A 12 -30.26 -1.95 44.20
C TYR A 12 -28.85 -2.47 43.83
N ILE A 13 -28.59 -3.78 43.91
CA ILE A 13 -27.26 -4.37 43.64
C ILE A 13 -27.30 -5.32 42.41
N VAL A 14 -28.10 -4.99 41.39
CA VAL A 14 -28.10 -5.72 40.10
C VAL A 14 -28.18 -4.73 38.93
N PHE A 15 -27.59 -3.54 39.10
CA PHE A 15 -27.67 -2.48 38.10
C PHE A 15 -26.42 -1.61 38.09
N LEU A 16 -25.22 -2.20 37.98
CA LEU A 16 -23.97 -1.49 37.65
C LEU A 16 -22.80 -2.48 37.68
N LEU A 17 -22.63 -3.29 36.63
CA LEU A 17 -21.31 -3.69 36.12
C LEU A 17 -21.44 -4.59 34.87
N VAL A 18 -22.31 -4.24 33.92
CA VAL A 18 -22.02 -4.62 32.53
C VAL A 18 -21.02 -3.57 32.03
N SER A 19 -19.79 -3.67 32.53
CA SER A 19 -18.64 -3.02 31.92
C SER A 19 -18.50 -3.65 30.54
N VAL A 20 -19.17 -3.04 29.57
CA VAL A 20 -18.91 -3.19 28.15
C VAL A 20 -17.45 -2.80 27.98
N LEU A 21 -16.57 -3.78 28.16
CA LEU A 21 -15.24 -3.78 27.58
C LEU A 21 -15.48 -3.86 26.08
N ALA A 22 -15.82 -2.72 25.47
CA ALA A 22 -15.60 -2.49 24.07
C ALA A 22 -14.09 -2.54 23.90
N THR A 23 -13.56 -3.74 23.76
CA THR A 23 -12.23 -3.94 23.21
C THR A 23 -12.30 -3.33 21.81
N PHE A 24 -11.81 -2.11 21.69
CA PHE A 24 -11.52 -1.50 20.41
C PHE A 24 -10.37 -2.31 19.81
N ALA A 25 -10.69 -3.47 19.23
CA ALA A 25 -9.85 -4.07 18.23
C ALA A 25 -9.72 -3.00 17.14
N SER A 26 -8.57 -2.34 17.07
CA SER A 26 -8.31 -1.37 16.03
C SER A 26 -8.43 -2.12 14.70
N ALA A 27 -9.53 -1.90 14.00
CA ALA A 27 -9.80 -2.59 12.76
C ALA A 27 -8.70 -2.22 11.78
N GLN A 28 -7.90 -3.21 11.41
CA GLN A 28 -6.89 -3.08 10.39
C GLN A 28 -7.58 -2.80 9.06
N THR A 29 -7.23 -1.71 8.38
CA THR A 29 -7.83 -1.30 7.11
C THR A 29 -6.79 -1.32 6.00
N VAL A 30 -7.04 -2.08 4.95
CA VAL A 30 -6.19 -2.07 3.74
C VAL A 30 -6.51 -0.79 2.97
N LEU A 31 -5.51 0.08 2.82
CA LEU A 31 -5.63 1.33 2.07
C LEU A 31 -5.37 1.12 0.58
N LYS A 32 -4.39 0.27 0.27
CA LYS A 32 -4.00 -0.06 -1.10
C LYS A 32 -3.38 -1.43 -1.16
N ASP A 33 -3.63 -2.14 -2.24
CA ASP A 33 -2.94 -3.35 -2.60
C ASP A 33 -2.38 -3.27 -4.01
N CYS A 34 -1.31 -4.03 -4.24
CA CYS A 34 -0.65 -4.17 -5.53
C CYS A 34 -0.16 -5.60 -5.67
N SER A 35 -0.88 -6.40 -6.46
CA SER A 35 -0.48 -7.78 -6.78
C SER A 35 0.16 -7.87 -8.15
N PHE A 36 1.24 -8.63 -8.25
CA PHE A 36 1.96 -8.92 -9.50
C PHE A 36 2.66 -10.27 -9.42
N ILE A 37 3.20 -10.72 -10.55
CA ILE A 37 3.88 -12.00 -10.65
C ILE A 37 5.32 -11.75 -11.06
N ILE A 38 6.27 -12.20 -10.24
CA ILE A 38 7.69 -12.14 -10.55
C ILE A 38 8.08 -13.43 -11.27
N LYS A 39 8.69 -13.32 -12.44
CA LYS A 39 9.39 -14.41 -13.14
C LYS A 39 10.84 -13.99 -13.30
N ALA A 40 11.75 -14.65 -12.58
CA ALA A 40 13.18 -14.31 -12.67
C ALA A 40 13.83 -14.86 -13.95
N THR A 41 13.36 -16.01 -14.46
CA THR A 41 13.69 -16.55 -15.80
C THR A 41 12.50 -17.31 -16.40
N GLU A 42 12.53 -17.63 -17.70
CA GLU A 42 11.48 -18.42 -18.36
C GLU A 42 11.26 -19.79 -17.69
N ASP A 43 12.33 -20.39 -17.16
CA ASP A 43 12.32 -21.72 -16.55
C ASP A 43 12.02 -21.72 -15.04
N GLN A 44 11.92 -20.54 -14.40
CA GLN A 44 11.65 -20.45 -12.97
C GLN A 44 10.15 -20.34 -12.67
N ALA A 45 9.75 -20.95 -11.54
CA ALA A 45 8.38 -20.86 -11.06
C ALA A 45 8.02 -19.39 -10.80
N ALA A 46 6.86 -18.99 -11.33
CA ALA A 46 6.36 -17.65 -11.17
C ALA A 46 5.91 -17.42 -9.71
N VAL A 47 6.39 -16.36 -9.07
CA VAL A 47 6.07 -16.04 -7.67
C VAL A 47 5.04 -14.92 -7.63
N ALA A 48 3.82 -15.24 -7.21
CA ALA A 48 2.80 -14.24 -6.95
C ALA A 48 3.17 -13.44 -5.70
N THR A 49 3.35 -12.14 -5.87
CA THR A 49 3.71 -11.17 -4.83
C THR A 49 2.60 -10.16 -4.68
N THR A 50 2.23 -9.84 -3.44
CA THR A 50 1.25 -8.78 -3.13
C THR A 50 1.85 -7.84 -2.10
N PHE A 51 1.88 -6.55 -2.42
CA PHE A 51 2.11 -5.49 -1.43
C PHE A 51 0.78 -4.95 -0.95
N LYS A 52 0.61 -4.82 0.37
CA LYS A 52 -0.55 -4.18 0.99
C LYS A 52 -0.09 -3.02 1.84
N VAL A 53 -0.60 -1.83 1.58
CA VAL A 53 -0.51 -0.70 2.49
C VAL A 53 -1.69 -0.77 3.44
N VAL A 54 -1.37 -0.82 4.73
CA VAL A 54 -2.34 -1.09 5.77
C VAL A 54 -2.26 -0.02 6.85
N LYS A 55 -3.43 0.42 7.31
CA LYS A 55 -3.59 1.36 8.41
C LYS A 55 -4.12 0.65 9.64
N ASN A 56 -3.42 0.79 10.75
CA ASN A 56 -3.81 0.28 12.06
C ASN A 56 -3.73 1.42 13.08
N GLY A 57 -4.89 2.02 13.40
CA GLY A 57 -4.93 3.26 14.18
C GLY A 57 -4.27 4.43 13.43
N GLU A 58 -3.26 5.03 14.05
CA GLU A 58 -2.48 6.13 13.47
C GLU A 58 -1.27 5.66 12.66
N MET A 59 -0.91 4.38 12.76
CA MET A 59 0.24 3.83 12.05
C MET A 59 -0.15 3.33 10.66
N MET A 60 0.74 3.55 9.69
CA MET A 60 0.66 2.98 8.35
C MET A 60 1.91 2.18 8.06
N PHE A 61 1.72 0.98 7.54
CA PHE A 61 2.81 0.09 7.17
C PHE A 61 2.49 -0.68 5.90
N ALA A 62 3.52 -1.14 5.20
CA ALA A 62 3.40 -2.03 4.07
C ALA A 62 3.61 -3.48 4.53
N GLN A 63 2.85 -4.41 3.99
CA GLN A 63 3.08 -5.86 4.12
C GLN A 63 3.41 -6.40 2.73
N MET A 64 4.51 -7.13 2.59
CA MET A 64 4.77 -7.96 1.42
C MET A 64 4.29 -9.38 1.69
N ILE A 65 3.54 -9.97 0.77
CA ILE A 65 3.07 -11.36 0.84
C ILE A 65 3.55 -12.06 -0.43
N GLN A 66 4.37 -13.09 -0.28
CA GLN A 66 4.83 -13.94 -1.37
C GLN A 66 4.26 -15.34 -1.21
N ASN A 67 3.48 -15.79 -2.20
CA ASN A 67 2.97 -17.16 -2.21
C ASN A 67 4.00 -18.07 -2.89
N SER A 68 5.03 -18.48 -2.14
CA SER A 68 5.95 -19.53 -2.61
C SER A 68 5.37 -20.92 -2.33
N VAL A 69 5.79 -21.92 -3.10
CA VAL A 69 5.35 -23.33 -3.00
C VAL A 69 5.67 -23.96 -1.62
N GLN A 70 6.40 -23.25 -0.74
CA GLN A 70 6.79 -23.71 0.61
C GLN A 70 6.18 -22.91 1.78
N ALA A 71 5.15 -22.08 1.55
CA ALA A 71 4.30 -21.49 2.60
C ALA A 71 5.02 -20.65 3.68
N LEU A 72 6.18 -20.06 3.37
CA LEU A 72 6.79 -19.01 4.18
C LEU A 72 6.27 -17.66 3.67
N SER A 73 5.37 -17.05 4.43
CA SER A 73 4.97 -15.66 4.26
C SER A 73 5.88 -14.81 5.13
N ASP A 74 6.91 -14.22 4.53
CA ASP A 74 7.74 -13.22 5.22
C ASP A 74 6.98 -11.89 5.25
N GLU A 75 6.37 -11.57 6.38
CA GLU A 75 5.75 -10.26 6.60
C GLU A 75 6.83 -9.24 6.95
N VAL A 76 7.36 -8.57 5.93
CA VAL A 76 8.20 -7.39 6.14
C VAL A 76 7.28 -6.19 6.31
N ALA A 77 7.23 -5.65 7.53
CA ALA A 77 6.49 -4.44 7.86
C ALA A 77 7.42 -3.22 7.77
N ASP A 78 7.17 -2.34 6.81
CA ASP A 78 7.92 -1.08 6.67
C ASP A 78 6.99 0.13 6.75
N ARG A 79 7.51 1.27 7.18
CA ARG A 79 6.74 2.52 7.30
C ARG A 79 6.28 2.99 5.93
N VAL A 80 5.06 3.53 5.88
CA VAL A 80 4.50 4.12 4.66
C VAL A 80 4.26 5.60 4.85
N SER A 81 4.72 6.39 3.87
CA SER A 81 4.30 7.78 3.71
C SER A 81 3.40 7.91 2.49
N ILE A 82 2.38 8.76 2.60
CA ILE A 82 1.42 9.01 1.52
C ILE A 82 1.56 10.46 1.10
N SER A 83 1.79 10.69 -0.18
CA SER A 83 1.74 12.02 -0.79
C SER A 83 0.84 12.03 -2.01
N GLN A 84 0.34 13.22 -2.38
CA GLN A 84 -0.41 13.43 -3.60
C GLN A 84 0.18 14.63 -4.31
N GLU A 85 0.67 14.39 -5.52
CA GLU A 85 1.49 15.36 -6.25
C GLU A 85 0.91 15.61 -7.65
N LEU A 86 1.12 16.83 -8.14
CA LEU A 86 0.89 17.16 -9.55
C LEU A 86 2.09 16.71 -10.38
N VAL A 87 1.83 16.21 -11.58
CA VAL A 87 2.85 15.70 -12.50
C VAL A 87 2.89 16.60 -13.74
N ARG A 88 4.08 17.16 -14.04
CA ARG A 88 4.27 18.00 -15.22
C ARG A 88 4.12 17.20 -16.53
N SER A 89 3.64 17.85 -17.57
CA SER A 89 3.40 17.21 -18.87
C SER A 89 4.67 16.85 -19.65
N ASN A 90 5.82 17.43 -19.30
CA ASN A 90 7.08 17.34 -20.03
C ASN A 90 8.19 16.69 -19.19
N LEU A 91 7.92 15.51 -18.62
CA LEU A 91 8.95 14.68 -17.99
C LEU A 91 9.90 14.13 -19.08
N THR A 92 11.02 14.81 -19.32
CA THR A 92 11.99 14.43 -20.37
C THR A 92 13.33 13.96 -19.83
N SER A 93 13.65 14.20 -18.55
CA SER A 93 14.90 13.76 -17.90
C SER A 93 14.85 14.10 -16.41
N LYS A 94 15.54 13.32 -15.55
CA LYS A 94 15.64 13.61 -14.11
C LYS A 94 16.10 15.05 -13.89
N SER A 95 15.39 15.77 -13.03
CA SER A 95 15.71 17.15 -12.65
C SER A 95 15.65 17.25 -11.13
N GLU A 96 16.56 18.02 -10.54
CA GLU A 96 16.55 18.29 -9.08
C GLU A 96 15.25 18.94 -8.60
N LYS A 97 14.49 19.56 -9.51
CA LYS A 97 13.20 20.20 -9.21
C LYS A 97 12.01 19.23 -9.27
N MET A 98 12.24 17.94 -9.45
CA MET A 98 11.16 16.95 -9.49
C MET A 98 10.62 16.68 -8.09
N ASN A 99 9.29 16.65 -7.98
CA ASN A 99 8.65 16.10 -6.78
C ASN A 99 8.80 14.56 -6.76
N PRO A 100 8.50 13.90 -5.63
CA PRO A 100 8.68 12.45 -5.50
C PRO A 100 7.93 11.63 -6.57
N ALA A 101 6.70 12.00 -6.92
CA ALA A 101 5.94 11.28 -7.93
C ALA A 101 6.57 11.38 -9.33
N GLU A 102 7.04 12.58 -9.70
CA GLU A 102 7.73 12.80 -10.97
C GLU A 102 9.03 12.00 -11.07
N LYS A 103 9.80 11.90 -9.98
CA LYS A 103 11.00 11.04 -9.91
C LYS A 103 10.63 9.57 -10.16
N LEU A 104 9.65 9.03 -9.44
CA LEU A 104 9.21 7.64 -9.59
C LEU A 104 8.70 7.33 -11.00
N ILE A 105 7.94 8.24 -11.61
CA ILE A 105 7.44 8.10 -12.97
C ILE A 105 8.59 8.16 -13.99
N ALA A 106 9.50 9.13 -13.85
CA ALA A 106 10.65 9.26 -14.74
C ALA A 106 11.58 8.04 -14.67
N ASP A 107 11.85 7.55 -13.46
CA ASP A 107 12.65 6.34 -13.22
C ASP A 107 11.97 5.11 -13.83
N THR A 108 10.65 5.01 -13.70
CA THR A 108 9.87 3.93 -14.34
C THR A 108 9.95 4.01 -15.87
N MET A 109 9.83 5.20 -16.45
CA MET A 109 9.99 5.40 -17.90
C MET A 109 11.38 5.02 -18.40
N GLU A 110 12.43 5.36 -17.63
CA GLU A 110 13.81 5.01 -17.93
C GLU A 110 14.04 3.50 -17.85
N THR A 111 13.55 2.83 -16.81
CA THR A 111 13.64 1.37 -16.66
C THR A 111 12.95 0.65 -17.82
N ILE A 112 11.71 1.04 -18.15
CA ILE A 112 10.97 0.44 -19.28
C ILE A 112 11.68 0.73 -20.61
N GLY A 113 12.17 1.96 -20.81
CA GLY A 113 12.83 2.36 -22.04
C GLY A 113 14.21 1.74 -22.27
N SER A 114 14.89 1.34 -21.19
CA SER A 114 16.22 0.70 -21.22
C SER A 114 16.15 -0.84 -21.18
N ALA A 115 14.98 -1.41 -20.90
CA ALA A 115 14.79 -2.85 -20.83
C ALA A 115 15.08 -3.54 -22.17
N THR A 116 15.95 -4.55 -22.15
CA THR A 116 16.27 -5.38 -23.32
C THR A 116 15.06 -6.20 -23.79
N ASP A 117 14.17 -6.58 -22.87
CA ASP A 117 12.89 -7.22 -23.17
C ASP A 117 11.73 -6.38 -22.58
N PRO A 118 11.05 -5.57 -23.41
CA PRO A 118 9.97 -4.70 -22.95
C PRO A 118 8.73 -5.48 -22.48
N LYS A 119 8.59 -6.77 -22.82
CA LYS A 119 7.46 -7.59 -22.38
C LYS A 119 7.48 -7.90 -20.89
N ILE A 120 8.64 -7.79 -20.25
CA ILE A 120 8.81 -8.06 -18.82
C ILE A 120 8.30 -6.88 -17.98
N TYR A 121 8.34 -5.65 -18.53
CA TYR A 121 8.11 -4.41 -17.80
C TYR A 121 6.85 -3.65 -18.25
N ASP A 122 5.93 -4.31 -18.95
CA ASP A 122 4.70 -3.66 -19.41
C ASP A 122 3.75 -3.41 -18.24
N ILE A 123 3.63 -2.13 -17.85
CA ILE A 123 2.71 -1.69 -16.80
C ILE A 123 1.33 -1.26 -17.36
N ASN A 124 1.13 -1.29 -18.68
CA ASN A 124 -0.10 -0.93 -19.39
C ASN A 124 -0.70 0.44 -18.99
N ILE A 125 0.16 1.42 -18.68
CA ILE A 125 -0.21 2.80 -18.34
C ILE A 125 0.63 3.74 -19.21
N ASP A 126 -0.04 4.70 -19.88
CA ASP A 126 0.67 5.78 -20.55
C ASP A 126 1.25 6.76 -19.51
N LEU A 127 2.49 6.52 -19.10
CA LEU A 127 3.20 7.33 -18.11
C LEU A 127 3.28 8.82 -18.49
N LYS A 128 3.26 9.15 -19.79
CA LYS A 128 3.32 10.54 -20.27
C LYS A 128 1.98 11.26 -20.14
N ALA A 129 0.87 10.53 -19.98
CA ALA A 129 -0.46 11.09 -19.76
C ALA A 129 -0.79 11.34 -18.28
N ILE A 130 0.05 10.88 -17.34
CA ILE A 130 -0.13 11.11 -15.91
C ILE A 130 0.00 12.61 -15.60
N ARG A 131 -0.98 13.17 -14.88
CA ARG A 131 -0.98 14.57 -14.41
C ARG A 131 -1.15 14.69 -12.91
N ARG A 132 -1.62 13.64 -12.26
CA ARG A 132 -1.78 13.53 -10.81
C ARG A 132 -1.37 12.14 -10.37
N ALA A 133 -0.70 12.07 -9.23
CA ALA A 133 -0.25 10.81 -8.67
C ALA A 133 -0.40 10.80 -7.16
N LYS A 134 -0.99 9.74 -6.62
CA LYS A 134 -0.93 9.45 -5.19
C LYS A 134 0.12 8.38 -4.97
N VAL A 135 1.11 8.68 -4.14
CA VAL A 135 2.28 7.83 -3.91
C VAL A 135 2.19 7.25 -2.51
N TYR A 136 2.30 5.94 -2.42
CA TYR A 136 2.47 5.21 -1.17
C TYR A 136 3.93 4.75 -1.11
N GLN A 137 4.79 5.61 -0.57
CA GLN A 137 6.22 5.35 -0.45
C GLN A 137 6.44 4.39 0.71
N ILE A 138 7.11 3.28 0.43
CA ILE A 138 7.43 2.22 1.39
C ILE A 138 8.91 2.37 1.77
N GLY A 139 9.18 2.40 3.08
CA GLY A 139 10.53 2.56 3.62
C GLY A 139 11.10 3.97 3.54
N VAL A 140 12.40 4.07 3.77
CA VAL A 140 13.18 5.32 3.68
C VAL A 140 13.94 5.33 2.35
N GLU A 141 14.01 6.49 1.69
CA GLU A 141 14.59 6.68 0.35
C GLU A 141 16.07 6.22 0.25
N ASP A 142 16.75 6.13 1.40
CA ASP A 142 18.22 6.06 1.50
C ASP A 142 18.79 4.63 1.48
N GLU A 143 17.98 3.58 1.64
CA GLU A 143 18.52 2.24 1.97
C GLU A 143 18.31 1.15 0.90
N LEU A 144 17.26 1.16 0.07
CA LEU A 144 16.96 0.02 -0.82
C LEU A 144 16.42 0.38 -2.22
N GLY A 145 16.53 1.64 -2.64
CA GLY A 145 15.77 2.14 -3.78
C GLY A 145 14.31 2.35 -3.38
N SER A 146 13.74 3.49 -3.75
CA SER A 146 12.39 3.86 -3.34
C SER A 146 11.37 2.88 -3.93
N LEU A 147 10.82 2.02 -3.08
CA LEU A 147 9.68 1.19 -3.41
C LEU A 147 8.41 2.01 -3.17
N ALA A 148 7.56 2.17 -4.18
CA ALA A 148 6.32 2.89 -4.01
C ALA A 148 5.18 2.31 -4.85
N ILE A 149 3.96 2.34 -4.32
CA ILE A 149 2.78 2.16 -5.16
C ILE A 149 2.35 3.54 -5.66
N VAL A 150 2.19 3.70 -6.97
CA VAL A 150 1.76 4.94 -7.60
C VAL A 150 0.35 4.74 -8.16
N GLU A 151 -0.63 5.48 -7.64
CA GLU A 151 -1.96 5.58 -8.24
C GLU A 151 -1.98 6.74 -9.23
N ALA A 152 -2.09 6.41 -10.51
CA ALA A 152 -1.99 7.35 -11.61
C ALA A 152 -3.36 7.93 -11.98
N GLN A 153 -3.39 9.23 -12.26
CA GLN A 153 -4.56 9.95 -12.74
C GLN A 153 -4.19 10.88 -13.91
N ASP A 154 -5.15 11.06 -14.82
CA ASP A 154 -5.01 11.96 -15.96
C ASP A 154 -5.32 13.43 -15.59
N GLU A 155 -5.29 14.32 -16.59
CA GLU A 155 -5.58 15.75 -16.42
C GLU A 155 -6.99 16.05 -15.90
N ALA A 156 -7.96 15.16 -16.18
CA ALA A 156 -9.32 15.25 -15.69
C ALA A 156 -9.47 14.61 -14.29
N GLY A 157 -8.42 14.00 -13.74
CA GLY A 157 -8.45 13.29 -12.46
C GLY A 157 -9.05 11.89 -12.57
N ARG A 158 -9.23 11.37 -13.78
CA ARG A 158 -9.72 10.00 -14.00
C ARG A 158 -8.62 9.01 -13.64
N PRO A 159 -8.93 7.92 -12.92
CA PRO A 159 -7.95 6.90 -12.59
C PRO A 159 -7.45 6.22 -13.86
N MET A 160 -6.13 6.09 -13.97
CA MET A 160 -5.44 5.39 -15.07
C MET A 160 -4.96 4.00 -14.66
N GLY A 161 -5.02 3.67 -13.37
CA GLY A 161 -4.52 2.43 -12.79
C GLY A 161 -3.51 2.69 -11.69
N SER A 162 -2.76 1.66 -11.34
CA SER A 162 -1.68 1.78 -10.37
C SER A 162 -0.53 0.87 -10.76
N PHE A 163 0.67 1.26 -10.39
CA PHE A 163 1.87 0.45 -10.62
C PHE A 163 2.79 0.52 -9.42
N LEU A 164 3.58 -0.53 -9.23
CA LEU A 164 4.70 -0.55 -8.31
C LEU A 164 5.88 0.13 -9.01
N ALA A 165 6.29 1.29 -8.52
CA ALA A 165 7.54 1.93 -8.88
C ALA A 165 8.66 1.33 -8.02
N SER A 166 9.63 0.70 -8.68
CA SER A 166 10.82 0.11 -8.05
C SER A 166 11.91 -0.07 -9.11
N PHE A 167 13.00 -0.76 -8.76
CA PHE A 167 13.97 -1.24 -9.74
C PHE A 167 13.35 -2.09 -10.87
N VAL A 168 12.26 -2.81 -10.58
CA VAL A 168 11.46 -3.54 -11.57
C VAL A 168 10.02 -3.04 -11.46
N PRO A 169 9.55 -2.18 -12.39
CA PRO A 169 8.18 -1.70 -12.33
C PRO A 169 7.18 -2.78 -12.73
N PHE A 170 6.06 -2.84 -11.99
CA PHE A 170 4.98 -3.80 -12.24
C PHE A 170 3.62 -3.11 -12.25
N MET A 171 2.72 -3.51 -13.15
CA MET A 171 1.31 -3.15 -13.04
C MET A 171 0.72 -3.75 -11.76
N CYS A 172 -0.06 -2.98 -11.02
CA CYS A 172 -0.87 -3.54 -9.95
C CYS A 172 -2.12 -4.16 -10.55
N ASN A 173 -2.28 -5.47 -10.41
CA ASN A 173 -3.53 -6.13 -10.78
C ASN A 173 -4.65 -5.66 -9.84
N VAL A 174 -5.79 -5.28 -10.42
CA VAL A 174 -7.01 -5.02 -9.65
C VAL A 174 -7.59 -6.39 -9.29
N GLN A 175 -7.65 -6.72 -8.00
CA GLN A 175 -8.35 -7.91 -7.51
C GLN A 175 -9.87 -7.67 -7.42
#